data_AF-Q1I3B0-F1
#
_entry.id   AF-Q1I3B0-F1
#
_cell.length_a   1.000
_cell.length_b   1.000
_cell.length_c   1.000
_cell.angle_alpha   90.00
_cell.angle_beta   90.00
_cell.angle_gamma   90.00
#
_symmetry.space_group_name_H-M   'P 1'
#
loop_
_entity.id
_entity.type
_entity.pdbx_description
1 polymer ?
#
loop_
_entity_poly.entity_id
_entity_poly.type
_entity_poly.pdbx_seq_one_letter_code
_entity_poly.pdbx_strand_id
1 'polypeptide(L)'
;MPLCPEVAGGLPTPRPPAEIPGGQGGAVLDGQAQVVTVAGEDVSEAFLAGARQALALVRRHGITVAVLKSGSPSCGNRLTYDGSFTGVKVAGEGVTAALLRREGVLVFSELELDQAEQALNHADL
;
A
#
# COMPACT_ATOMS: atom_id res chain seq x y z
N MET A 1 -1.41 -1.84 15.47
CA MET A 1 -2.76 -1.98 14.87
C MET A 1 -2.63 -2.82 13.60
N PRO A 2 -3.18 -4.05 13.53
CA PRO A 2 -3.14 -4.86 12.31
C PRO A 2 -4.26 -4.45 11.34
N LEU A 3 -3.95 -4.44 10.04
CA LEU A 3 -4.90 -4.18 8.95
C LEU A 3 -4.42 -4.83 7.66
N CYS A 4 -5.32 -5.43 6.90
CA CYS A 4 -5.10 -5.73 5.48
C CYS A 4 -5.94 -4.77 4.63
N PRO A 5 -5.35 -3.79 3.92
CA PRO A 5 -6.13 -2.81 3.18
C PRO A 5 -7.02 -3.44 2.11
N GLU A 6 -6.55 -4.47 1.41
CA GLU A 6 -7.32 -5.17 0.38
C GLU A 6 -8.61 -5.81 0.94
N VAL A 7 -8.54 -6.46 2.10
CA VAL A 7 -9.72 -7.03 2.77
C VAL A 7 -10.62 -5.94 3.36
N ALA A 8 -10.04 -4.91 3.96
CA ALA A 8 -10.75 -3.75 4.49
C ALA A 8 -11.53 -3.00 3.38
N GLY A 9 -10.97 -2.99 2.17
CA GLY A 9 -11.58 -2.50 0.95
C GLY A 9 -12.63 -3.42 0.31
N GLY A 10 -12.86 -4.61 0.87
CA GLY A 10 -13.91 -5.54 0.46
C GLY A 10 -13.48 -6.71 -0.42
N LEU A 11 -12.18 -6.89 -0.70
CA LEU A 11 -11.73 -8.05 -1.48
C LEU A 11 -11.76 -9.35 -0.65
N PRO A 12 -12.10 -10.51 -1.26
CA PRO A 12 -12.19 -11.78 -0.56
C PRO A 12 -10.80 -12.36 -0.23
N THR A 13 -10.81 -13.47 0.52
CA THR A 13 -9.63 -14.32 0.73
C THR A 13 -10.05 -15.79 0.49
N PRO A 14 -9.46 -16.50 -0.49
CA PRO A 14 -8.45 -16.03 -1.45
C PRO A 14 -9.03 -15.05 -2.49
N ARG A 15 -8.15 -14.40 -3.25
CA ARG A 15 -8.47 -13.50 -4.37
C ARG A 15 -7.40 -13.61 -5.47
N PRO A 16 -7.73 -13.27 -6.73
CA PRO A 16 -6.74 -13.23 -7.81
C PRO A 16 -5.60 -12.23 -7.52
N PRO A 17 -4.37 -12.48 -8.01
CA PRO A 17 -3.30 -11.49 -8.02
C PRO A 17 -3.74 -10.23 -8.77
N ALA A 18 -3.29 -9.07 -8.29
CA ALA A 18 -3.52 -7.79 -8.93
C ALA A 18 -2.22 -6.97 -8.98
N GLU A 19 -2.07 -6.13 -10.01
CA GLU A 19 -0.92 -5.26 -10.23
C GLU A 19 -1.39 -3.91 -10.81
N ILE A 20 -0.46 -2.97 -11.02
CA ILE A 20 -0.75 -1.61 -11.52
C ILE A 20 -0.06 -1.42 -12.89
N PRO A 21 -0.69 -1.77 -14.02
CA PRO A 21 -0.10 -1.64 -15.35
C PRO A 21 0.31 -0.21 -15.67
N GLY A 22 1.60 -0.02 -15.97
CA GLY A 22 2.13 1.28 -16.41
C GLY A 22 2.10 2.38 -15.34
N GLY A 23 1.88 2.04 -14.07
CA GLY A 23 1.73 3.01 -13.00
C GLY A 23 2.13 2.47 -11.62
N GLN A 24 1.91 3.28 -10.59
CA GLN A 24 2.17 2.96 -9.19
C GLN A 24 1.05 3.54 -8.32
N GLY A 25 1.06 3.24 -7.02
CA GLY A 25 0.02 3.62 -6.07
C GLY A 25 -0.34 5.12 -6.10
N GLY A 26 0.66 6.00 -6.25
CA GLY A 26 0.43 7.44 -6.43
C GLY A 26 -0.45 7.78 -7.63
N ALA A 27 -0.19 7.15 -8.78
CA ALA A 27 -0.98 7.35 -10.00
C ALA A 27 -2.42 6.83 -9.84
N VAL A 28 -2.64 5.76 -9.10
CA VAL A 28 -3.99 5.27 -8.76
C VAL A 28 -4.74 6.28 -7.89
N LEU A 29 -4.06 6.87 -6.89
CA LEU A 29 -4.65 7.92 -6.05
C LEU A 29 -5.04 9.17 -6.85
N ASP A 30 -4.28 9.48 -7.91
CA ASP A 30 -4.53 10.63 -8.78
C ASP A 30 -5.52 10.33 -9.91
N GLY A 31 -6.07 9.10 -9.98
CA GLY A 31 -7.00 8.68 -11.03
C GLY A 31 -6.35 8.47 -12.40
N GLN A 32 -5.03 8.27 -12.45
CA GLN A 32 -4.22 8.13 -13.67
C GLN A 32 -3.85 6.69 -14.01
N ALA A 33 -4.05 5.76 -13.07
CA ALA A 33 -3.78 4.34 -13.25
C ALA A 33 -4.85 3.49 -12.53
N GLN A 34 -4.95 2.23 -12.93
CA GLN A 34 -5.87 1.25 -12.32
C GLN A 34 -5.08 0.13 -11.64
N VAL A 35 -5.67 -0.44 -10.60
CA VAL A 35 -5.25 -1.74 -10.08
C VAL A 35 -6.10 -2.79 -10.77
N VAL A 36 -5.47 -3.67 -11.54
CA VAL A 36 -6.17 -4.71 -12.29
C VAL A 36 -5.75 -6.09 -11.83
N THR A 37 -6.68 -7.05 -11.87
CA THR A 37 -6.36 -8.46 -11.63
C THR A 37 -5.67 -9.08 -12.85
N VAL A 38 -5.06 -10.25 -12.67
CA VAL A 38 -4.51 -11.05 -13.79
C VAL A 38 -5.58 -11.44 -14.83
N ALA A 39 -6.86 -11.43 -14.45
CA ALA A 39 -7.99 -11.67 -15.36
C ALA A 39 -8.46 -10.39 -16.09
N GLY A 40 -7.84 -9.24 -15.83
CA GLY A 40 -8.18 -7.95 -16.44
C GLY A 40 -9.32 -7.20 -15.74
N GLU A 41 -9.75 -7.62 -14.55
CA GLU A 41 -10.79 -6.94 -13.78
C GLU A 41 -10.21 -5.72 -13.06
N ASP A 42 -10.85 -4.56 -13.18
CA ASP A 42 -10.49 -3.37 -12.41
C ASP A 42 -10.98 -3.50 -10.96
N VAL A 43 -10.03 -3.50 -10.02
CA VAL A 43 -10.27 -3.60 -8.57
C VAL A 43 -9.83 -2.34 -7.83
N SER A 44 -9.60 -1.23 -8.55
CA SER A 44 -9.08 0.04 -8.00
C SER A 44 -9.89 0.56 -6.82
N GLU A 45 -11.22 0.51 -6.89
CA GLU A 45 -12.09 1.01 -5.80
C GLU A 45 -11.87 0.29 -4.48
N ALA A 46 -11.64 -1.03 -4.50
CA ALA A 46 -11.36 -1.77 -3.28
C ALA A 46 -10.01 -1.37 -2.68
N PHE A 47 -8.97 -1.18 -3.52
CA PHE A 47 -7.67 -0.71 -3.07
C PHE A 47 -7.73 0.71 -2.49
N LEU A 48 -8.45 1.61 -3.15
CA LEU A 48 -8.67 2.99 -2.69
C LEU A 48 -9.48 3.03 -1.40
N ALA A 49 -10.54 2.23 -1.28
CA ALA A 49 -11.35 2.12 -0.07
C ALA A 49 -10.52 1.59 1.11
N GLY A 50 -9.73 0.54 0.88
CA GLY A 50 -8.80 -0.01 1.85
C GLY A 50 -7.77 0.99 2.36
N ALA A 51 -7.15 1.74 1.44
CA ALA A 51 -6.20 2.78 1.77
C ALA A 51 -6.84 3.89 2.63
N ARG A 52 -8.05 4.35 2.26
CA ARG A 52 -8.81 5.34 3.04
C ARG A 52 -9.14 4.86 4.45
N GLN A 53 -9.50 3.58 4.61
CA GLN A 53 -9.74 3.00 5.94
C GLN A 53 -8.45 2.90 6.76
N ALA A 54 -7.31 2.56 6.14
CA ALA A 54 -6.00 2.60 6.80
C ALA A 54 -5.67 4.00 7.31
N LEU A 55 -5.86 5.03 6.47
CA LEU A 55 -5.67 6.42 6.85
C LEU A 55 -6.62 6.85 7.99
N ALA A 56 -7.87 6.38 7.99
CA ALA A 56 -8.80 6.66 9.07
C ALA A 56 -8.31 6.09 10.42
N LEU A 57 -7.75 4.88 10.44
CA LEU A 57 -7.12 4.33 11.64
C LEU A 57 -5.90 5.13 12.08
N VAL A 58 -5.05 5.52 11.12
CA VAL A 58 -3.88 6.36 11.36
C VAL A 58 -4.28 7.66 12.07
N ARG A 59 -5.24 8.40 11.50
CA ARG A 59 -5.73 9.66 12.06
C ARG A 59 -6.39 9.47 13.41
N ARG A 60 -7.22 8.43 13.57
CA ARG A 60 -7.95 8.14 14.82
C ARG A 60 -7.00 7.85 15.98
N HIS A 61 -5.88 7.18 15.71
CA HIS A 61 -4.95 6.71 16.73
C HIS A 61 -3.65 7.52 16.80
N GLY A 62 -3.51 8.58 16.01
CA GLY A 62 -2.28 9.38 15.97
C GLY A 62 -1.04 8.56 15.54
N ILE A 63 -1.23 7.58 14.65
CA ILE A 63 -0.12 6.70 14.22
C ILE A 63 0.80 7.49 13.27
N THR A 64 2.09 7.52 13.57
CA THR A 64 3.10 8.20 12.73
C THR A 64 3.99 7.23 11.96
N VAL A 65 3.99 5.95 12.33
CA VAL A 65 4.81 4.89 11.72
C VAL A 65 3.92 3.73 11.27
N ALA A 66 4.10 3.27 10.03
CA ALA A 66 3.43 2.08 9.49
C ALA A 66 4.47 1.09 8.94
N VAL A 67 4.32 -0.18 9.32
CA VAL A 67 5.09 -1.30 8.75
C VAL A 67 4.17 -2.09 7.83
N LEU A 68 4.48 -2.11 6.54
CA LEU A 68 3.64 -2.66 5.47
C LEU A 68 4.38 -3.74 4.67
N LYS A 69 3.66 -4.74 4.16
CA LYS A 69 4.26 -5.83 3.40
C LYS A 69 4.91 -5.34 2.08
N SER A 70 6.19 -5.63 1.89
CA SER A 70 6.94 -5.31 0.67
C SER A 70 6.34 -5.97 -0.59
N GLY A 71 6.45 -5.28 -1.73
CA GLY A 71 6.10 -5.82 -3.06
C GLY A 71 4.62 -5.77 -3.46
N SER A 72 3.70 -5.52 -2.53
CA SER A 72 2.25 -5.56 -2.80
C SER A 72 1.77 -4.30 -3.56
N PRO A 73 0.79 -4.42 -4.49
CA PRO A 73 0.12 -3.28 -5.12
C PRO A 73 -0.62 -2.36 -4.12
N SER A 74 -0.89 -2.82 -2.91
CA SER A 74 -1.42 -1.98 -1.83
C SER A 74 -0.31 -1.51 -0.88
N CYS A 75 0.53 -2.43 -0.43
CA CYS A 75 1.38 -2.25 0.75
C CYS A 75 2.88 -2.04 0.45
N GLY A 76 3.33 -2.31 -0.78
CA GLY A 76 4.75 -2.15 -1.13
C GLY A 76 5.20 -0.70 -0.96
N ASN A 77 6.35 -0.46 -0.36
CA ASN A 77 6.82 0.89 -0.03
C ASN A 77 8.02 1.39 -0.86
N ARG A 78 8.73 0.48 -1.53
CA ARG A 78 9.92 0.78 -2.36
C ARG A 78 9.89 0.10 -3.73
N LEU A 79 9.37 -1.13 -3.76
CA LEU A 79 9.21 -1.92 -4.97
C LEU A 79 7.81 -2.52 -5.01
N THR A 80 7.25 -2.58 -6.21
CA THR A 80 6.01 -3.30 -6.57
C THR A 80 6.24 -4.03 -7.90
N TYR A 81 5.25 -4.76 -8.40
CA TYR A 81 5.32 -5.38 -9.72
C TYR A 81 5.05 -4.36 -10.84
N ASP A 82 5.60 -4.61 -12.03
CA ASP A 82 5.52 -3.70 -13.18
C ASP A 82 4.15 -3.70 -13.90
N GLY A 83 3.22 -4.57 -13.48
CA GLY A 83 1.89 -4.67 -14.06
C GLY A 83 1.79 -5.59 -15.27
N SER A 84 2.88 -6.27 -15.64
CA SER A 84 2.90 -7.25 -16.73
C SER A 84 2.55 -8.67 -16.27
N PHE A 85 2.43 -8.92 -14.96
CA PHE A 85 2.27 -10.27 -14.38
C PHE A 85 3.40 -11.24 -14.73
N THR A 86 4.60 -10.74 -15.09
CA THR A 86 5.79 -11.56 -15.35
C THR A 86 6.68 -11.76 -14.13
N GLY A 87 6.30 -11.19 -12.98
CA GLY A 87 7.06 -11.25 -11.73
C GLY A 87 8.19 -10.23 -11.63
N VAL A 88 8.34 -9.34 -12.63
CA VAL A 88 9.30 -8.25 -12.62
C VAL A 88 8.87 -7.18 -11.62
N LYS A 89 9.81 -6.75 -10.77
CA LYS A 89 9.60 -5.65 -9.81
C LYS A 89 10.26 -4.38 -10.28
N VAL A 90 9.60 -3.25 -10.04
CA VAL A 90 10.07 -1.90 -10.37
C VAL A 90 10.00 -0.99 -9.15
N ALA A 91 10.76 0.11 -9.20
CA ALA A 91 10.70 1.15 -8.17
C ALA A 91 9.29 1.76 -8.12
N GLY A 92 8.73 1.82 -6.92
CA GLY A 92 7.37 2.26 -6.74
C GLY A 92 6.76 1.81 -5.42
N GLU A 93 5.53 2.23 -5.19
CA GLU A 93 4.81 1.97 -3.96
C GLU A 93 3.35 1.62 -4.27
N GLY A 94 2.74 0.84 -3.40
CA GLY A 94 1.35 0.47 -3.48
C GLY A 94 0.42 1.59 -3.02
N VAL A 95 -0.88 1.45 -3.31
CA VAL A 95 -1.90 2.48 -3.08
C VAL A 95 -1.96 2.94 -1.62
N THR A 96 -1.92 2.01 -0.67
CA THR A 96 -1.95 2.34 0.77
C THR A 96 -0.66 3.00 1.22
N ALA A 97 0.49 2.46 0.81
CA ALA A 97 1.80 3.04 1.14
C ALA A 97 1.91 4.49 0.65
N ALA A 98 1.49 4.75 -0.60
CA ALA A 98 1.48 6.08 -1.20
C ALA A 98 0.57 7.05 -0.43
N LEU A 99 -0.65 6.62 -0.09
CA LEU A 99 -1.59 7.49 0.63
C LEU A 99 -1.07 7.85 2.02
N LEU A 100 -0.55 6.86 2.77
CA LEU A 100 -0.03 7.11 4.11
C LEU A 100 1.19 8.04 4.07
N ARG A 101 2.07 7.90 3.09
CA ARG A 101 3.20 8.82 2.89
C ARG A 101 2.78 10.25 2.55
N ARG A 102 1.78 10.43 1.68
CA ARG A 102 1.20 11.75 1.38
C ARG A 102 0.65 12.45 2.63
N GLU A 103 0.25 11.67 3.63
CA GLU A 103 -0.31 12.12 4.90
C GLU A 103 0.74 12.23 6.01
N GLY A 104 2.03 12.13 5.68
CA GLY A 104 3.14 12.33 6.61
C GLY A 104 3.47 11.12 7.48
N VAL A 105 2.89 9.95 7.22
CA VAL A 105 3.24 8.70 7.92
C VAL A 105 4.57 8.17 7.38
N LEU A 106 5.46 7.79 8.28
CA LEU A 106 6.69 7.07 7.94
C LEU A 106 6.35 5.61 7.62
N VAL A 107 6.59 5.21 6.37
CA VAL A 107 6.23 3.87 5.89
C VAL A 107 7.47 3.01 5.63
N PHE A 108 7.58 1.93 6.41
CA PHE A 108 8.63 0.92 6.37
C PHE A 108 8.06 -0.42 5.90
N SER A 109 8.93 -1.33 5.48
CA SER A 109 8.59 -2.72 5.21
C SER A 109 9.07 -3.66 6.30
N GLU A 110 8.69 -4.94 6.21
CA GLU A 110 9.22 -6.00 7.07
C GLU A 110 10.75 -6.19 6.95
N LEU A 111 11.39 -5.54 5.97
CA LEU A 111 12.83 -5.54 5.77
C LEU A 111 13.53 -4.34 6.44
N GLU A 112 12.76 -3.44 7.05
CA GLU A 112 13.23 -2.16 7.61
C GLU A 112 12.78 -2.01 9.07
N LEU A 113 12.72 -3.11 9.82
CA LEU A 113 12.20 -3.11 11.20
C LEU A 113 13.06 -2.27 12.15
N ASP A 114 14.38 -2.34 12.02
CA ASP A 114 15.29 -1.54 12.85
C ASP A 114 15.09 -0.02 12.63
N GLN A 115 14.87 0.39 11.38
CA GLN A 115 14.59 1.80 11.05
C GLN A 115 13.20 2.22 11.56
N ALA A 116 12.22 1.32 11.49
CA ALA A 116 10.89 1.58 12.04
C ALA A 116 10.94 1.76 13.57
N GLU A 117 11.72 0.93 14.28
CA GLU A 117 11.94 1.05 15.72
C GLU A 117 12.65 2.37 16.08
N GLN A 118 13.69 2.74 15.34
CA GLN A 118 14.37 4.03 15.52
C GLN A 118 13.40 5.20 15.34
N ALA A 119 12.58 5.17 14.28
CA ALA A 119 11.61 6.23 14.00
C ALA A 119 10.54 6.35 15.10
N LEU A 120 10.08 5.22 15.66
CA LEU A 120 9.15 5.21 16.80
C LEU A 120 9.77 5.88 18.03
N ASN A 121 11.01 5.52 18.39
CA ASN A 121 11.68 6.04 19.57
C ASN A 121 12.02 7.54 19.48
N HIS A 122 12.16 8.08 18.27
CA HIS A 122 12.39 9.52 18.05
C HIS A 122 11.10 10.36 17.99
N ALA A 123 9.93 9.74 17.84
CA ALA A 123 8.64 10.44 17.82
C ALA A 123 8.11 10.79 19.23
N ASP A 124 8.71 10.21 20.28
CA ASP A 124 8.32 10.38 21.68
C ASP A 124 9.14 11.46 22.44
N LEU A 125 9.99 12.22 21.74
CA LEU A 125 10.79 13.35 22.26
C LEU A 125 10.27 14.69 21.75
#